data_AF-A0A2T7BKY9-F1
#
_entry.id   AF-A0A2T7BKY9-F1
#
_cell.length_a   1.000
_cell.length_b   1.000
_cell.length_c   1.000
_cell.angle_alpha   90.00
_cell.angle_beta   90.00
_cell.angle_gamma   90.00
#
_symmetry.space_group_name_H-M   'P 1'
#
loop_
_entity.id
_entity.type
_entity.pdbx_description
1 polymer ?
#
loop_
_entity_poly.entity_id
_entity_poly.type
_entity_poly.pdbx_seq_one_letter_code
_entity_poly.pdbx_strand_id
1 'polypeptide(L)'
;MKRVMNTKTAILLAATLLAGTAAFAQQPLVAYNGNIFTSPVIMTMEDAPTLEMNVMQATGANLTFHINVENPQLEKVKLYLLDKSGNILHEEVLPVKAHFETRYNLDQLEDGAYKIVLSTRSRDIEHAINIITSVSRTGKVN
;
A
#
# COMPACT_ATOMS: atom_id res chain seq x y z
N MET A 1 -49.19 -42.38 -1.85
CA MET A 1 -48.92 -42.85 -3.23
C MET A 1 -47.63 -42.15 -3.69
N LYS A 2 -46.44 -42.71 -3.42
CA LYS A 2 -45.51 -43.33 -4.40
C LYS A 2 -45.57 -42.73 -5.82
N ARG A 3 -44.44 -42.13 -6.25
CA ARG A 3 -43.74 -42.48 -7.49
C ARG A 3 -42.28 -41.99 -7.42
N VAL A 4 -41.41 -42.94 -7.13
CA VAL A 4 -39.98 -42.91 -7.43
C VAL A 4 -39.86 -43.22 -8.93
N MET A 5 -39.02 -42.48 -9.66
CA MET A 5 -38.63 -42.91 -11.01
C MET A 5 -37.18 -42.51 -11.27
N ASN A 6 -36.28 -43.43 -10.91
CA ASN A 6 -34.94 -43.53 -11.48
C ASN A 6 -35.08 -44.11 -12.90
N THR A 7 -34.55 -43.41 -13.91
CA THR A 7 -34.29 -44.04 -15.21
C THR A 7 -32.90 -43.63 -15.67
N LYS A 8 -32.02 -44.64 -15.68
CA LYS A 8 -30.68 -44.56 -16.24
C LYS A 8 -30.77 -44.65 -17.77
N THR A 9 -29.76 -44.06 -18.42
CA THR A 9 -29.27 -44.35 -19.78
C THR A 9 -30.17 -44.04 -20.98
N ALA A 10 -29.81 -43.00 -21.72
CA ALA A 10 -29.71 -43.07 -23.17
C ALA A 10 -28.64 -42.09 -23.66
N ILE A 11 -27.59 -42.66 -24.26
CA ILE A 11 -26.47 -41.99 -24.91
C ILE A 11 -26.95 -41.46 -26.25
N LEU A 12 -26.72 -40.19 -26.53
CA LEU A 12 -26.78 -39.64 -27.89
C LEU A 12 -25.52 -38.80 -28.12
N LEU A 13 -24.60 -39.39 -28.88
CA LEU A 13 -23.49 -38.69 -29.52
C LEU A 13 -24.07 -37.77 -30.60
N ALA A 14 -23.82 -36.47 -30.48
CA ALA A 14 -23.85 -35.55 -31.61
C ALA A 14 -22.62 -34.65 -31.52
N ALA A 15 -21.59 -34.99 -32.31
CA ALA A 15 -20.38 -34.18 -32.46
C ALA A 15 -20.69 -33.00 -33.39
N THR A 16 -20.90 -31.81 -32.83
CA THR A 16 -20.96 -30.56 -33.61
C THR A 16 -19.60 -29.88 -33.55
N LEU A 17 -18.85 -30.01 -34.64
CA LEU A 17 -17.66 -29.23 -34.96
C LEU A 17 -18.06 -27.76 -35.14
N LEU A 18 -17.77 -26.92 -34.15
CA LEU A 18 -17.68 -25.47 -34.33
C LEU A 18 -16.19 -25.09 -34.30
N ALA A 19 -15.61 -25.06 -35.49
CA ALA A 19 -14.36 -24.36 -35.74
C ALA A 19 -14.65 -22.85 -35.67
N GLY A 20 -14.00 -22.14 -34.74
CA GLY A 20 -14.19 -20.71 -34.52
C GLY A 20 -12.96 -20.07 -33.87
N THR A 21 -11.89 -19.99 -34.66
CA THR A 21 -10.77 -19.03 -34.60
C THR A 21 -10.23 -18.59 -33.23
N ALA A 22 -9.07 -19.16 -32.87
CA ALA A 22 -8.15 -18.55 -31.93
C ALA A 22 -7.55 -17.28 -32.56
N ALA A 23 -7.82 -16.11 -31.98
CA ALA A 23 -7.03 -14.92 -32.23
C ALA A 23 -5.74 -15.01 -31.41
N PHE A 24 -4.75 -15.77 -31.91
CA PHE A 24 -3.37 -15.59 -31.47
C PHE A 24 -2.86 -14.31 -32.13
N ALA A 25 -2.88 -13.21 -31.39
CA ALA A 25 -2.13 -12.03 -31.79
C ALA A 25 -0.65 -12.42 -31.90
N GLN A 26 -0.14 -12.40 -33.12
CA GLN A 26 1.25 -12.67 -33.45
C GLN A 26 2.11 -11.64 -32.72
N GLN A 27 2.98 -12.10 -31.82
CA GLN A 27 4.07 -11.27 -31.32
C GLN A 27 5.12 -11.16 -32.42
N PRO A 28 5.45 -9.97 -32.95
CA PRO A 28 6.67 -9.82 -33.69
C PRO A 28 7.84 -9.80 -32.70
N LEU A 29 8.51 -10.95 -32.55
CA LEU A 29 9.92 -10.99 -32.18
C LEU A 29 10.72 -10.43 -33.37
N VAL A 30 11.11 -9.16 -33.29
CA VAL A 30 12.18 -8.60 -34.11
C VAL A 30 13.36 -8.22 -33.23
N ALA A 31 14.52 -8.59 -33.73
CA ALA A 31 15.74 -8.86 -32.99
C ALA A 31 16.47 -7.62 -32.46
N TYR A 32 17.25 -7.86 -31.40
CA TYR A 32 18.34 -7.02 -30.93
C TYR A 32 19.39 -6.81 -32.03
N ASN A 33 19.68 -5.55 -32.35
CA ASN A 33 20.97 -5.16 -32.92
C ASN A 33 21.39 -3.84 -32.28
N GLY A 34 22.53 -3.85 -31.60
CA GLY A 34 23.08 -2.71 -30.90
C GLY A 34 23.40 -1.56 -31.84
N ASN A 35 22.91 -0.37 -31.50
CA ASN A 35 23.75 0.73 -31.05
C ASN A 35 22.90 1.99 -30.87
N ILE A 36 22.69 2.33 -29.60
CA ILE A 36 22.49 3.67 -29.02
C ILE A 36 21.81 4.68 -29.96
N PHE A 37 20.50 4.57 -30.10
CA PHE A 37 19.67 5.70 -30.53
C PHE A 37 18.92 6.19 -29.30
N THR A 38 19.32 7.37 -28.82
CA THR A 38 18.60 8.19 -27.86
C THR A 38 17.11 8.15 -28.17
N SER A 39 16.34 7.51 -27.30
CA SER A 39 14.89 7.56 -27.35
C SER A 39 14.47 9.03 -27.37
N PRO A 40 13.50 9.43 -28.22
CA PRO A 40 12.90 10.74 -28.07
C PRO A 40 12.40 10.82 -26.63
N VAL A 41 12.83 11.87 -25.92
CA VAL A 41 12.24 12.25 -24.64
C VAL A 41 10.76 12.52 -24.94
N ILE A 42 9.94 11.48 -24.79
CA ILE A 42 8.53 11.65 -24.50
C ILE A 42 8.58 12.41 -23.18
N MET A 43 8.29 13.71 -23.21
CA MET A 43 7.95 14.43 -21.99
C MET A 43 6.64 13.80 -21.51
N THR A 44 6.74 12.67 -20.81
CA THR A 44 5.71 12.23 -19.89
C THR A 44 5.43 13.42 -19.00
N MET A 45 4.15 13.73 -18.78
CA MET A 45 3.73 14.63 -17.72
C MET A 45 4.04 13.95 -16.38
N GLU A 46 5.33 13.91 -16.07
CA GLU A 46 6.04 13.42 -14.91
C GLU A 46 6.56 14.72 -14.31
N ASP A 47 5.93 15.34 -13.33
CA ASP A 47 5.56 14.79 -12.04
C ASP A 47 4.69 15.89 -11.40
N ALA A 48 3.37 15.73 -11.33
CA ALA A 48 2.58 16.67 -10.55
C ALA A 48 2.99 16.49 -9.09
N PRO A 49 3.33 17.55 -8.34
CA PRO A 49 3.86 17.38 -6.99
C PRO A 49 2.83 16.61 -6.16
N THR A 50 3.24 15.44 -5.65
CA THR A 50 2.36 14.51 -4.94
C THR A 50 2.53 14.65 -3.43
N LEU A 51 1.50 14.30 -2.65
CA LEU A 51 1.62 14.16 -1.19
C LEU A 51 2.77 13.19 -0.82
N GLU A 52 3.71 13.62 0.00
CA GLU A 52 4.83 12.80 0.47
C GLU A 52 4.89 12.76 2.00
N MET A 53 5.45 11.68 2.54
CA MET A 53 5.68 11.49 3.96
C MET A 53 7.11 11.04 4.21
N ASN A 54 7.81 11.76 5.09
CA ASN A 54 9.11 11.38 5.60
C ASN A 54 9.01 11.16 7.10
N VAL A 55 9.43 9.99 7.57
CA VAL A 55 9.45 9.64 8.99
C VAL A 55 10.89 9.40 9.41
N MET A 56 11.35 10.16 10.40
CA MET A 56 12.69 10.04 10.97
C MET A 56 12.60 9.83 12.47
N GLN A 57 13.35 8.87 12.99
CA GLN A 57 13.52 8.76 14.43
C GLN A 57 14.45 9.89 14.91
N ALA A 58 14.07 10.59 15.96
CA ALA A 58 14.92 11.59 16.59
C ALA A 58 16.17 10.93 17.18
N THR A 59 17.33 11.57 17.03
CA THR A 59 18.58 11.11 17.60
C THR A 59 18.55 11.24 19.13
N GLY A 60 18.49 10.12 19.85
CA GLY A 60 18.50 10.09 21.31
C GLY A 60 18.03 8.76 21.89
N ALA A 61 17.92 8.71 23.22
CA ALA A 61 17.42 7.53 23.95
C ALA A 61 15.88 7.43 23.98
N ASN A 62 15.18 8.44 23.48
CA ASN A 62 13.72 8.51 23.49
C ASN A 62 13.16 8.06 22.14
N LEU A 63 12.03 7.37 22.16
CA LEU A 63 11.33 6.84 20.99
C LEU A 63 10.43 7.91 20.37
N THR A 64 11.03 9.04 20.01
CA THR A 64 10.35 10.16 19.35
C THR A 64 10.57 10.09 17.84
N PHE A 65 9.49 10.16 17.07
CA PHE A 65 9.53 10.20 15.61
C PHE A 65 9.12 11.58 15.12
N HIS A 66 9.94 12.15 14.24
CA HIS A 66 9.62 13.35 13.48
C HIS A 66 8.95 12.93 12.17
N ILE A 67 7.77 13.48 11.92
CA ILE A 67 7.01 13.22 10.71
C ILE A 67 6.93 14.53 9.94
N ASN A 68 7.47 14.51 8.73
CA ASN A 68 7.33 15.58 7.75
C ASN A 68 6.36 15.17 6.66
N VAL A 69 5.40 16.04 6.34
CA VAL A 69 4.38 15.80 5.32
C VAL A 69 4.37 16.96 4.34
N GLU A 70 4.66 16.65 3.08
CA GLU A 70 4.57 17.59 1.96
C GLU A 70 3.22 17.38 1.28
N ASN A 71 2.33 18.37 1.32
CA ASN A 71 0.99 18.33 0.74
C ASN A 71 0.79 19.48 -0.26
N PRO A 72 1.45 19.42 -1.44
CA PRO A 72 1.42 20.47 -2.45
C PRO A 72 0.00 20.74 -3.01
N GLN A 73 -0.90 19.76 -2.90
CA GLN A 73 -2.29 19.84 -3.39
C GLN A 73 -3.26 20.44 -2.35
N LEU A 74 -2.79 20.75 -1.13
CA LEU A 74 -3.62 21.28 -0.04
C LEU A 74 -4.87 20.42 0.22
N GLU A 75 -4.70 19.09 0.17
CA GLU A 75 -5.77 18.16 0.47
C GLU A 75 -6.01 18.05 1.98
N LYS A 76 -7.21 17.61 2.36
CA LYS A 76 -7.47 17.20 3.75
C LYS A 76 -6.81 15.84 3.97
N VAL A 77 -5.86 15.78 4.89
CA VAL A 77 -5.12 14.57 5.22
C VAL A 77 -5.44 14.15 6.65
N LYS A 78 -5.68 12.85 6.85
CA LYS A 78 -5.76 12.23 8.16
C LYS A 78 -4.52 11.39 8.41
N LEU A 79 -3.92 11.53 9.57
CA LEU A 79 -2.83 10.70 10.04
C LEU A 79 -3.38 9.64 10.98
N TYR A 80 -3.03 8.39 10.73
CA TYR A 80 -3.32 7.26 11.61
C TYR A 80 -2.02 6.61 12.09
N LEU A 81 -2.01 6.18 13.34
CA LEU A 81 -1.04 5.22 13.85
C LEU A 81 -1.75 3.90 14.09
N LEU A 82 -1.30 2.84 13.42
CA LEU A 82 -1.88 1.50 13.50
C LEU A 82 -0.91 0.54 14.18
N ASP A 83 -1.45 -0.38 14.97
CA ASP A 83 -0.69 -1.52 15.48
C ASP A 83 -0.54 -2.63 14.41
N LYS A 84 0.17 -3.71 14.77
CA LYS A 84 0.36 -4.90 13.89
C LYS A 84 -0.95 -5.57 13.44
N SER A 85 -2.02 -5.40 14.19
CA SER A 85 -3.34 -5.97 13.94
C SER A 85 -4.22 -5.02 13.12
N GLY A 86 -3.75 -3.81 12.81
CA GLY A 86 -4.49 -2.79 12.08
C GLY A 86 -5.44 -1.98 12.96
N ASN A 87 -5.30 -2.05 14.29
CA ASN A 87 -6.10 -1.22 15.19
C ASN A 87 -5.55 0.20 15.21
N ILE A 88 -6.43 1.20 15.12
CA ILE A 88 -6.05 2.61 15.20
C ILE A 88 -5.74 2.96 16.66
N LEU A 89 -4.49 3.27 16.93
CA LEU A 89 -4.00 3.76 18.22
C LEU A 89 -4.07 5.29 18.32
N HIS A 90 -3.95 5.98 17.18
CA HIS A 90 -4.02 7.44 17.09
C HIS A 90 -4.67 7.84 15.77
N GLU A 91 -5.52 8.87 15.81
CA GLU A 91 -6.11 9.53 14.64
C GLU A 91 -5.96 11.04 14.81
N GLU A 92 -5.45 11.70 13.78
CA GLU A 92 -5.32 13.16 13.75
C GLU A 92 -5.66 13.72 12.39
N VAL A 93 -6.46 14.78 12.36
CA VAL A 93 -6.76 15.52 11.12
C VAL A 93 -5.72 16.62 10.95
N LEU A 94 -4.91 16.52 9.90
CA LEU A 94 -3.86 17.50 9.63
C LEU A 94 -4.46 18.81 9.12
N PRO A 95 -3.89 19.97 9.49
CA PRO A 95 -4.28 21.24 8.92
C PRO A 95 -3.99 21.27 7.42
N VAL A 96 -4.86 21.93 6.65
CA VAL A 96 -4.70 22.09 5.20
C VAL A 96 -3.57 23.09 4.92
N LYS A 97 -2.33 22.58 4.87
CA LYS A 97 -1.10 23.34 4.62
C LYS A 97 -0.23 22.58 3.62
N ALA A 98 0.60 23.33 2.88
CA ALA A 98 1.54 22.76 1.93
C ALA A 98 2.62 21.90 2.61
N HIS A 99 2.97 22.27 3.84
CA HIS A 99 3.99 21.63 4.65
C HIS A 99 3.48 21.44 6.08
N PHE A 100 3.71 20.28 6.65
CA PHE A 100 3.36 19.97 8.02
C PHE A 100 4.43 19.14 8.70
N GLU A 101 4.89 19.61 9.85
CA GLU A 101 5.86 18.92 10.69
C GLU A 101 5.25 18.64 12.06
N THR A 102 5.44 17.42 12.55
CA THR A 102 5.03 17.04 13.91
C THR A 102 5.99 16.03 14.52
N ARG A 103 5.85 15.83 15.83
CA ARG A 103 6.65 14.90 16.62
C ARG A 103 5.73 14.02 17.46
N TYR A 104 5.89 12.71 17.33
CA TYR A 104 5.16 11.75 18.15
C TYR A 104 6.12 11.04 19.09
N ASN A 105 5.79 11.06 20.39
CA ASN A 105 6.48 10.23 21.36
C ASN A 105 5.76 8.87 21.44
N LEU A 106 6.47 7.81 21.08
CA LEU A 106 5.97 6.44 21.10
C LEU A 106 6.50 5.62 22.29
N ASP A 107 7.17 6.25 23.27
CA ASP A 107 7.80 5.59 24.43
C ASP A 107 6.83 4.70 25.22
N GLN A 108 5.52 5.02 25.20
CA GLN A 108 4.50 4.25 25.90
C GLN A 108 4.05 2.99 25.14
N LEU A 109 4.34 2.91 23.84
CA LEU A 109 3.97 1.76 23.01
C LEU A 109 4.92 0.59 23.23
N GLU A 110 4.41 -0.63 23.18
CA GLU A 110 5.22 -1.84 23.31
C GLU A 110 6.11 -2.06 22.09
N ASP A 111 7.16 -2.86 22.26
CA ASP A 111 7.99 -3.31 21.15
C ASP A 111 7.15 -4.09 20.13
N GLY A 112 7.28 -3.72 18.86
CA GLY A 112 6.45 -4.31 17.81
C GLY A 112 6.48 -3.54 16.50
N ALA A 113 5.72 -4.08 15.54
CA ALA A 113 5.51 -3.48 14.24
C ALA A 113 4.30 -2.55 14.27
N TYR A 114 4.48 -1.35 13.74
CA TYR A 114 3.45 -0.32 13.63
C TYR A 114 3.47 0.28 12.24
N LYS A 115 2.38 0.97 11.88
CA LYS A 115 2.29 1.71 10.63
C LYS A 115 1.77 3.11 10.89
N ILE A 116 2.41 4.08 10.26
CA ILE A 116 1.88 5.43 10.11
C ILE A 116 1.21 5.50 8.75
N VAL A 117 -0.04 5.97 8.70
CA VAL A 117 -0.81 6.06 7.46
C VAL A 117 -1.32 7.48 7.28
N LEU A 118 -1.00 8.08 6.14
CA LEU A 118 -1.65 9.30 5.68
C LEU A 118 -2.78 8.94 4.72
N SER A 119 -4.01 9.23 5.11
CA SER A 119 -5.19 8.98 4.29
C SER A 119 -5.76 10.30 3.76
N THR A 120 -5.96 10.33 2.45
CA THR A 120 -6.69 11.41 1.77
C THR A 120 -7.97 10.87 1.16
N ARG A 121 -8.67 11.69 0.38
CA ARG A 121 -9.85 11.23 -0.36
C ARG A 121 -9.50 10.24 -1.48
N SER A 122 -8.31 10.36 -2.05
CA SER A 122 -7.92 9.68 -3.28
C SER A 122 -6.96 8.52 -3.04
N ARG A 123 -6.18 8.56 -1.95
CA ARG A 123 -5.14 7.59 -1.68
C ARG A 123 -4.74 7.52 -0.22
N ASP A 124 -4.12 6.40 0.13
CA ASP A 124 -3.45 6.18 1.40
C ASP A 124 -1.96 5.96 1.17
N ILE A 125 -1.12 6.55 2.03
CA ILE A 125 0.34 6.36 2.04
C ILE A 125 0.71 5.73 3.37
N GLU A 126 1.29 4.53 3.32
CA GLU A 126 1.71 3.80 4.52
C GLU A 126 3.24 3.90 4.71
N HIS A 127 3.67 4.05 5.96
CA HIS A 127 5.07 3.91 6.36
C HIS A 127 5.18 2.99 7.57
N ALA A 128 5.89 1.88 7.39
CA ALA A 128 6.09 0.90 8.46
C ALA A 128 7.23 1.33 9.37
N ILE A 129 7.00 1.26 10.69
CA ILE A 129 8.02 1.48 11.71
C ILE A 129 8.08 0.25 12.62
N ASN A 130 9.29 -0.10 13.07
CA ASN A 130 9.48 -1.15 14.07
C ASN A 130 10.06 -0.50 15.33
N ILE A 131 9.37 -0.70 16.45
CA ILE A 131 9.81 -0.28 17.76
C ILE A 131 10.55 -1.45 18.39
N ILE A 132 11.84 -1.26 18.67
CA ILE A 132 12.68 -2.24 19.36
C ILE A 132 13.42 -1.48 20.46
N THR A 133 13.03 -1.69 21.71
CA THR A 133 13.71 -1.10 22.86
C THR A 133 14.62 -2.16 23.47
N SER A 134 15.94 -2.03 23.27
CA SER A 134 16.93 -2.96 23.86
C SER A 134 17.04 -2.87 25.39
N VAL A 135 16.09 -2.20 26.06
CA VAL A 135 16.15 -1.89 27.49
C VAL A 135 14.88 -2.41 28.15
N SER A 136 15.01 -3.52 28.89
CA SER A 136 13.97 -4.07 29.73
C SER A 136 13.34 -2.97 30.58
N ARG A 137 12.03 -2.73 30.42
CA ARG A 137 11.25 -1.85 31.31
C ARG A 137 11.26 -2.46 32.72
N THR A 138 12.31 -2.19 33.49
CA THR A 138 12.39 -2.62 34.88
C THR A 138 11.46 -1.70 35.66
N GLY A 139 10.21 -2.11 35.80
CA GLY A 139 9.24 -1.41 36.64
C GLY A 139 9.72 -1.40 38.08
N LYS A 140 10.02 -0.21 38.62
CA LYS A 140 10.00 0.00 40.06
C LYS A 140 8.54 -0.02 40.50
N VAL A 141 8.12 -1.14 41.06
CA VAL A 141 6.98 -1.19 41.99
C VAL A 141 7.38 -0.37 43.22
N ASN A 142 6.65 0.72 43.47
CA ASN A 142 6.63 1.41 44.76
C ASN A 142 5.63 0.72 45.68
#